data_AF-E4ZXM6-F1
#
_entry.id   AF-E4ZXM6-F1
#
_cell.length_a   1.000
_cell.length_b   1.000
_cell.length_c   1.000
_cell.angle_alpha   90.00
_cell.angle_beta   90.00
_cell.angle_gamma   90.00
#
_symmetry.space_group_name_H-M   'P 1'
#
loop_
_entity.id
_entity.type
_entity.pdbx_description
1 polymer ?
#
loop_
_entity_poly.entity_id
_entity_poly.type
_entity_poly.pdbx_seq_one_letter_code
_entity_poly.pdbx_strand_id
1 'polypeptide(L)'
;MAPAEPNALPFHVKGTEPDFPEEREGWKGYIEWERYPEKKKQAAEILAQYDFPVPPEFQMVPLPDTNPVLEGVRWKYYHYALGKTIKDLPQISWDYVKKEKSEDMIHVLQFPYNGEPPRSEITPNPDHFVRNHGGIPEIDPSKYFFEVEGLVNRPGTKISLAKLQDESLFPRMETTVTLQCSGTRRIEQIHDYPGDGDELINAPWGEGAIGTARYVGVSLKKVLKYCGGVADGGKHVEFFGADTYFKKGQVYNYAVSVPLRKVKVHEVMLAWSMNGEPLPAIHGAPLRVVVMGYIGARSCKWLTRINVLSDPSLAPVQMKEYIYYTPQMGKQNVTYSNGFSIQTMPVSSAIMTPVDKDVIVHDGKIKLTGWAYSGSGWPERVEVSNDGGGVWYEVPYQNMSTKYFHAWRTWWMEIPVDAEGWLEFCVRCWDDALNALTSFPQTLPVSSSRYPPIIPTTSLTQYNRPNPPSSVAHGTGTSTSLHLATRTTRCFDAAADPAFAV
;
A
#
# COMPACT_ATOMS: atom_id res chain seq x y z
N MET A 1 12.60 0.59 -17.84
CA MET A 1 11.42 1.48 -17.69
C MET A 1 10.21 0.75 -18.24
N ALA A 2 9.05 0.84 -17.60
CA ALA A 2 7.80 0.36 -18.21
C ALA A 2 7.62 1.05 -19.57
N PRO A 3 6.81 0.48 -20.48
CA PRO A 3 6.29 1.30 -21.57
C PRO A 3 5.68 2.56 -20.94
N ALA A 4 6.23 3.72 -21.30
CA ALA A 4 5.59 5.00 -21.00
C ALA A 4 4.16 4.96 -21.53
N GLU A 5 3.25 5.75 -20.95
CA GLU A 5 1.89 5.91 -21.47
C GLU A 5 1.97 6.08 -23.00
N PRO A 6 1.55 5.05 -23.77
CA PRO A 6 1.97 4.94 -25.16
C PRO A 6 1.38 6.10 -25.97
N ASN A 7 2.24 6.76 -26.76
CA ASN A 7 1.87 7.92 -27.58
C ASN A 7 1.47 9.18 -26.79
N ALA A 8 1.98 9.38 -25.56
CA ALA A 8 1.74 10.63 -24.83
C ALA A 8 2.20 11.86 -25.64
N LEU A 9 1.24 12.66 -26.10
CA LEU A 9 1.49 13.93 -26.76
C LEU A 9 1.90 14.99 -25.72
N PRO A 10 2.74 15.97 -26.07
CA PRO A 10 3.04 17.09 -25.19
C PRO A 10 1.75 17.78 -24.70
N PHE A 11 1.68 18.05 -23.40
CA PHE A 11 0.53 18.75 -22.83
C PHE A 11 0.48 20.20 -23.31
N HIS A 12 -0.66 20.61 -23.86
CA HIS A 12 -0.94 21.99 -24.24
C HIS A 12 -2.19 22.46 -23.52
N VAL A 13 -2.09 23.59 -22.80
CA VAL A 13 -3.24 24.23 -22.14
C VAL A 13 -4.26 24.62 -23.22
N LYS A 14 -5.54 24.28 -23.00
CA LYS A 14 -6.65 24.67 -23.87
C LYS A 14 -7.45 25.78 -23.19
N GLY A 15 -7.71 26.87 -23.92
CA GLY A 15 -8.50 27.99 -23.41
C GLY A 15 -7.78 28.82 -22.33
N THR A 16 -8.56 29.49 -21.48
CA THR A 16 -8.07 30.27 -20.35
C THR A 16 -7.68 29.34 -19.20
N GLU A 17 -6.52 29.59 -18.57
CA GLU A 17 -6.06 28.80 -17.42
C GLU A 17 -7.10 28.88 -16.27
N PRO A 18 -7.61 27.73 -15.78
CA PRO A 18 -8.57 27.72 -14.68
C PRO A 18 -7.98 28.27 -13.39
N ASP A 19 -8.83 28.88 -12.57
CA ASP A 19 -8.47 29.38 -11.24
C ASP A 19 -9.35 28.74 -10.17
N PHE A 20 -8.78 27.79 -9.44
CA PHE A 20 -9.40 27.19 -8.25
C PHE A 20 -8.59 27.64 -7.02
N PRO A 21 -8.98 28.74 -6.35
CA PRO A 21 -8.17 29.33 -5.29
C PRO A 21 -8.10 28.42 -4.06
N GLU A 22 -6.99 28.55 -3.33
CA GLU A 22 -6.82 27.92 -2.03
C GLU A 22 -7.69 28.64 -0.99
N GLU A 23 -8.35 27.86 -0.14
CA GLU A 23 -9.32 28.39 0.84
C GLU A 23 -8.73 28.52 2.26
N ARG A 24 -7.54 27.95 2.50
CA ARG A 24 -6.94 27.84 3.83
C ARG A 24 -5.60 28.58 3.89
N GLU A 25 -5.49 29.55 4.79
CA GLU A 25 -4.24 30.28 5.04
C GLU A 25 -3.14 29.32 5.50
N GLY A 26 -1.96 29.41 4.89
CA GLY A 26 -0.81 28.56 5.23
C GLY A 26 -0.88 27.14 4.63
N TRP A 27 -1.80 26.90 3.68
CA TRP A 27 -1.90 25.64 2.95
C TRP A 27 -1.54 25.90 1.50
N LYS A 28 -0.79 24.98 0.90
CA LYS A 28 -0.44 25.00 -0.52
C LYS A 28 -0.73 23.64 -1.16
N GLY A 29 -1.37 23.65 -2.33
CA GLY A 29 -1.80 22.46 -3.06
C GLY A 29 -3.09 21.82 -2.54
N TYR A 30 -3.89 22.57 -1.77
CA TYR A 30 -5.19 22.13 -1.28
C TYR A 30 -6.33 22.88 -1.97
N ILE A 31 -7.22 22.11 -2.60
CA ILE A 31 -8.53 22.60 -3.07
C ILE A 31 -9.59 21.74 -2.38
N GLU A 32 -10.56 22.38 -1.71
CA GLU A 32 -11.75 21.69 -1.24
C GLU A 32 -12.65 21.42 -2.46
N TRP A 33 -12.77 20.14 -2.81
CA TRP A 33 -13.66 19.68 -3.87
C TRP A 33 -15.01 19.26 -3.29
N GLU A 34 -15.00 18.59 -2.14
CA GLU A 34 -16.18 17.84 -1.66
C GLU A 34 -17.31 18.74 -1.15
N ARG A 35 -17.03 19.95 -0.66
CA ARG A 35 -18.08 20.91 -0.28
C ARG A 35 -18.70 21.69 -1.46
N TYR A 36 -18.09 21.64 -2.64
CA TYR A 36 -18.45 22.50 -3.78
C TYR A 36 -18.74 21.66 -5.04
N PRO A 37 -19.94 21.05 -5.15
CA PRO A 37 -20.31 20.22 -6.31
C PRO A 37 -20.17 20.93 -7.66
N GLU A 38 -20.47 22.23 -7.71
CA GLU A 38 -20.31 23.09 -8.87
C GLU A 38 -18.84 23.22 -9.29
N LYS A 39 -17.92 23.34 -8.31
CA LYS A 39 -16.48 23.36 -8.56
C LYS A 39 -15.99 22.04 -9.14
N LYS A 40 -16.47 20.91 -8.62
CA LYS A 40 -16.19 19.56 -9.15
C LYS A 40 -16.69 19.40 -10.59
N LYS A 41 -17.91 19.88 -10.86
CA LYS A 41 -18.51 19.85 -12.20
C LYS A 41 -17.68 20.68 -13.19
N GLN A 42 -17.29 21.90 -12.82
CA GLN A 42 -16.43 22.74 -13.64
C GLN A 42 -15.08 22.06 -13.93
N ALA A 43 -14.43 21.47 -12.91
CA ALA A 43 -13.19 20.72 -13.09
C ALA A 43 -13.37 19.53 -14.06
N ALA A 44 -14.46 18.77 -13.95
CA ALA A 44 -14.75 17.67 -14.87
C ALA A 44 -14.98 18.16 -16.32
N GLU A 45 -15.68 19.29 -16.51
CA GLU A 45 -15.88 19.92 -17.83
C GLU A 45 -14.56 20.38 -18.45
N ILE A 46 -13.63 20.91 -17.64
CA ILE A 46 -12.28 21.27 -18.09
C ILE A 46 -11.53 20.01 -18.51
N LEU A 47 -11.48 18.98 -17.66
CA LEU A 47 -10.76 17.73 -17.95
C LEU A 47 -11.29 17.06 -19.22
N ALA A 48 -12.60 17.10 -19.47
CA ALA A 48 -13.21 16.52 -20.67
C ALA A 48 -12.76 17.19 -21.99
N GLN A 49 -12.16 18.38 -21.94
CA GLN A 49 -11.65 19.06 -23.14
C GLN A 49 -10.29 18.51 -23.61
N TYR A 50 -9.60 17.74 -22.78
CA TYR A 50 -8.26 17.22 -23.07
C TYR A 50 -8.31 15.76 -23.48
N ASP A 51 -7.40 15.37 -24.36
CA ASP A 51 -7.14 13.99 -24.70
C ASP A 51 -5.92 13.54 -23.89
N PHE A 52 -6.17 12.91 -22.74
CA PHE A 52 -5.10 12.48 -21.85
C PHE A 52 -4.54 11.12 -22.31
N PRO A 53 -3.24 10.86 -22.10
CA PRO A 53 -2.66 9.57 -22.47
C PRO A 53 -3.39 8.40 -21.79
N VAL A 54 -3.47 7.26 -22.44
CA VAL A 54 -4.05 6.05 -21.84
C VAL A 54 -3.09 5.47 -20.80
N PRO A 55 -3.59 4.90 -19.69
CA PRO A 55 -2.73 4.28 -18.70
C PRO A 55 -2.00 3.08 -19.35
N PRO A 56 -0.76 2.78 -18.92
CA PRO A 56 -0.05 1.64 -19.47
C PRO A 56 -0.79 0.34 -19.11
N GLU A 57 -1.12 -0.46 -20.12
CA GLU A 57 -1.65 -1.80 -19.92
C GLU A 57 -0.50 -2.80 -19.87
N PHE A 58 -0.19 -3.33 -18.69
CA PHE A 58 0.84 -4.36 -18.51
C PHE A 58 0.42 -5.75 -19.06
N GLN A 59 -0.76 -5.84 -19.67
CA GLN A 59 -1.38 -7.10 -20.12
C GLN A 59 -0.83 -7.63 -21.45
N MET A 60 -0.33 -6.74 -22.31
CA MET A 60 -0.10 -7.05 -23.73
C MET A 60 1.38 -6.91 -24.15
N VAL A 61 2.27 -6.61 -23.20
CA VAL A 61 3.69 -6.38 -23.45
C VAL A 61 4.47 -7.04 -22.32
N PRO A 62 5.60 -7.73 -22.58
CA PRO A 62 6.45 -8.25 -21.52
C PRO A 62 6.80 -7.15 -20.52
N LEU A 63 6.65 -7.43 -19.22
CA LEU A 63 7.15 -6.55 -18.18
C LEU A 63 8.67 -6.38 -18.36
N PRO A 64 9.24 -5.19 -18.09
CA PRO A 64 10.68 -5.04 -18.04
C PRO A 64 11.29 -5.95 -16.97
N ASP A 65 12.51 -6.43 -17.18
CA ASP A 65 13.25 -7.29 -16.23
C ASP A 65 13.60 -6.59 -14.90
N THR A 66 13.37 -5.27 -14.81
CA THR A 66 13.59 -4.45 -13.61
C THR A 66 12.29 -3.73 -13.25
N ASN A 67 12.08 -3.43 -11.96
CA ASN A 67 10.90 -2.70 -11.49
C ASN A 67 10.67 -1.46 -12.37
N PRO A 68 9.59 -1.43 -13.16
CA PRO A 68 9.38 -0.32 -14.04
C PRO A 68 9.04 0.93 -13.24
N VAL A 69 9.88 1.95 -13.32
CA VAL A 69 9.51 3.28 -12.83
C VAL A 69 8.46 3.84 -13.78
N LEU A 70 7.26 4.07 -13.26
CA LEU A 70 6.17 4.71 -13.98
C LEU A 70 6.29 6.22 -13.79
N GLU A 71 6.17 6.99 -14.87
CA GLU A 71 6.26 8.45 -14.74
C GLU A 71 4.95 9.06 -14.20
N GLY A 72 3.81 8.50 -14.58
CA GLY A 72 2.49 9.03 -14.24
C GLY A 72 2.13 10.32 -14.98
N VAL A 73 2.45 10.38 -16.28
CA VAL A 73 2.28 11.55 -17.15
C VAL A 73 0.84 12.07 -17.13
N ARG A 74 -0.17 11.21 -17.29
CA ARG A 74 -1.59 11.60 -17.21
C ARG A 74 -1.97 12.28 -15.89
N TRP A 75 -1.39 11.86 -14.76
CA TRP A 75 -1.66 12.47 -13.46
C TRP A 75 -1.04 13.86 -13.36
N LYS A 76 0.17 14.04 -13.90
CA LYS A 76 0.79 15.36 -14.03
C LYS A 76 -0.11 16.26 -14.89
N TYR A 77 -0.62 15.74 -16.01
CA TYR A 77 -1.46 16.50 -16.95
C TYR A 77 -2.82 16.89 -16.34
N TYR A 78 -3.41 16.06 -15.48
CA TYR A 78 -4.60 16.46 -14.72
C TYR A 78 -4.35 17.69 -13.84
N HIS A 79 -3.20 17.75 -13.17
CA HIS A 79 -2.81 18.90 -12.36
C HIS A 79 -2.54 20.13 -13.24
N TYR A 80 -1.91 19.95 -14.39
CA TYR A 80 -1.66 21.04 -15.34
C TYR A 80 -2.95 21.61 -15.95
N ALA A 81 -3.93 20.75 -16.21
CA ALA A 81 -5.23 21.13 -16.77
C ALA A 81 -6.10 21.92 -15.79
N LEU A 82 -6.01 21.63 -14.49
CA LEU A 82 -6.79 22.33 -13.46
C LEU A 82 -6.14 23.64 -12.99
N GLY A 83 -5.03 24.05 -13.60
CA GLY A 83 -4.50 25.41 -13.47
C GLY A 83 -3.59 25.64 -12.27
N LYS A 84 -3.27 26.91 -12.05
CA LYS A 84 -2.09 27.38 -11.29
C LYS A 84 -1.97 26.81 -9.87
N THR A 85 -3.08 26.59 -9.16
CA THR A 85 -3.07 26.19 -7.74
C THR A 85 -2.42 24.82 -7.51
N ILE A 86 -2.67 23.86 -8.40
CA ILE A 86 -2.17 22.49 -8.24
C ILE A 86 -1.19 22.07 -9.34
N LYS A 87 -0.94 22.92 -10.33
CA LYS A 87 -0.01 22.68 -11.44
C LYS A 87 1.40 22.30 -11.01
N ASP A 88 1.91 22.90 -9.93
CA ASP A 88 3.28 22.67 -9.45
C ASP A 88 3.39 21.50 -8.47
N LEU A 89 2.26 20.89 -8.06
CA LEU A 89 2.25 19.76 -7.12
C LEU A 89 3.10 18.57 -7.55
N PRO A 90 3.20 18.19 -8.85
CA PRO A 90 4.12 17.15 -9.28
C PRO A 90 5.58 17.44 -8.92
N GLN A 91 6.04 18.66 -9.17
CA GLN A 91 7.41 19.07 -8.89
C GLN A 91 7.65 19.16 -7.38
N ILE A 92 6.73 19.82 -6.65
CA ILE A 92 6.78 19.93 -5.18
C ILE A 92 6.86 18.52 -4.54
N SER A 93 6.02 17.59 -5.02
CA SER A 93 6.00 16.22 -4.49
C SER A 93 7.34 15.51 -4.70
N TRP A 94 7.96 15.69 -5.87
CA TRP A 94 9.28 15.11 -6.16
C TRP A 94 10.40 15.73 -5.32
N ASP A 95 10.31 17.02 -5.01
CA ASP A 95 11.26 17.69 -4.12
C ASP A 95 11.19 17.15 -2.69
N TYR A 96 10.00 16.84 -2.17
CA TYR A 96 9.85 16.13 -0.90
C TYR A 96 10.41 14.71 -0.93
N VAL A 97 10.30 13.98 -2.05
CA VAL A 97 10.90 12.65 -2.19
C VAL A 97 12.42 12.74 -2.01
N LYS A 98 13.09 13.61 -2.77
CA LYS A 98 14.55 13.80 -2.67
C LYS A 98 15.00 14.27 -1.29
N LYS A 99 14.14 15.02 -0.58
CA LYS A 99 14.44 15.58 0.75
C LYS A 99 14.24 14.56 1.87
N GLU A 100 13.15 13.80 1.82
CA GLU A 100 12.69 13.00 2.97
C GLU A 100 12.97 11.50 2.84
N LYS A 101 13.37 11.00 1.65
CA LYS A 101 13.53 9.57 1.37
C LYS A 101 14.99 9.20 1.09
N SER A 102 15.34 7.95 1.39
CA SER A 102 16.67 7.39 1.11
C SER A 102 16.95 7.33 -0.39
N GLU A 103 18.23 7.49 -0.77
CA GLU A 103 18.67 7.50 -2.17
C GLU A 103 18.45 6.15 -2.88
N ASP A 104 18.44 5.05 -2.14
CA ASP A 104 18.26 3.68 -2.61
C ASP A 104 16.80 3.21 -2.63
N MET A 105 15.84 4.12 -2.41
CA MET A 105 14.41 3.81 -2.53
C MET A 105 14.08 3.27 -3.93
N ILE A 106 13.37 2.15 -3.96
CA ILE A 106 12.81 1.59 -5.19
C ILE A 106 11.59 2.44 -5.58
N HIS A 107 11.75 3.27 -6.61
CA HIS A 107 10.70 4.12 -7.14
C HIS A 107 9.77 3.32 -8.05
N VAL A 108 8.49 3.23 -7.69
CA VAL A 108 7.48 2.49 -8.47
C VAL A 108 6.65 3.41 -9.35
N LEU A 109 6.30 4.60 -8.85
CA LEU A 109 5.61 5.67 -9.60
C LEU A 109 6.17 7.03 -9.20
N GLN A 110 6.52 7.89 -10.16
CA GLN A 110 7.05 9.23 -9.90
C GLN A 110 5.95 10.18 -9.43
N PHE A 111 4.79 10.19 -10.11
CA PHE A 111 3.68 11.03 -9.71
C PHE A 111 2.30 10.39 -9.96
N PRO A 112 1.39 10.36 -8.97
CA PRO A 112 1.65 10.61 -7.55
C PRO A 112 2.74 9.66 -7.03
N TYR A 113 3.63 10.14 -6.18
CA TYR A 113 4.82 9.34 -5.81
C TYR A 113 4.45 8.06 -5.07
N ASN A 114 5.00 6.94 -5.51
CA ASN A 114 4.91 5.64 -4.84
C ASN A 114 6.29 4.95 -4.87
N GLY A 115 6.74 4.45 -3.72
CA GLY A 115 8.04 3.76 -3.62
C GLY A 115 8.18 2.91 -2.36
N GLU A 116 9.08 1.93 -2.43
CA GLU A 116 9.39 0.94 -1.38
C GLU A 116 10.92 0.81 -1.15
N PRO A 117 11.41 0.51 0.06
CA PRO A 117 12.84 0.30 0.38
C PRO A 117 13.19 -1.19 0.63
N PRO A 118 14.46 -1.51 0.97
CA PRO A 118 14.83 -2.61 1.88
C PRO A 118 14.58 -2.25 3.36
N ARG A 119 14.41 -3.21 4.29
CA ARG A 119 13.87 -2.89 5.66
C ARG A 119 14.46 -3.61 6.87
N SER A 120 14.37 -2.90 7.99
CA SER A 120 14.66 -3.27 9.39
C SER A 120 13.38 -3.52 10.22
N GLU A 121 13.50 -4.00 11.46
CA GLU A 121 12.37 -4.24 12.38
C GLU A 121 11.47 -3.00 12.60
N ILE A 122 12.05 -1.87 12.98
CA ILE A 122 11.37 -0.56 12.97
C ILE A 122 11.95 0.20 11.79
N THR A 123 11.13 0.50 10.79
CA THR A 123 11.59 1.13 9.57
C THR A 123 11.86 2.61 9.81
N PRO A 124 13.08 3.12 9.52
CA PRO A 124 13.37 4.54 9.55
C PRO A 124 12.41 5.36 8.68
N ASN A 125 12.21 6.63 9.05
CA ASN A 125 11.36 7.54 8.29
C ASN A 125 11.79 7.65 6.81
N PRO A 126 13.09 7.76 6.48
CA PRO A 126 13.56 7.79 5.09
C PRO A 126 13.30 6.52 4.29
N ASP A 127 13.12 5.37 4.94
CA ASP A 127 12.86 4.10 4.27
C ASP A 127 11.35 3.78 4.25
N HIS A 128 10.53 4.35 5.11
CA HIS A 128 9.12 3.94 5.18
C HIS A 128 8.39 4.09 3.82
N PHE A 129 7.63 3.08 3.35
CA PHE A 129 7.05 3.13 1.98
C PHE A 129 6.11 4.30 1.88
N VAL A 130 5.99 4.80 0.66
CA VAL A 130 5.08 5.88 0.33
C VAL A 130 4.08 5.36 -0.68
N ARG A 131 2.79 5.49 -0.36
CA ARG A 131 1.70 5.33 -1.32
C ARG A 131 0.90 6.63 -1.37
N ASN A 132 0.94 7.35 -2.49
CA ASN A 132 0.14 8.55 -2.73
C ASN A 132 -0.85 8.33 -3.88
N HIS A 133 -2.04 8.91 -3.78
CA HIS A 133 -2.99 9.00 -4.90
C HIS A 133 -3.05 10.39 -5.53
N GLY A 134 -2.64 11.43 -4.81
CA GLY A 134 -2.45 12.79 -5.30
C GLY A 134 -1.09 13.38 -4.93
N GLY A 135 -0.96 14.69 -5.11
CA GLY A 135 0.24 15.44 -4.70
C GLY A 135 0.38 15.58 -3.18
N ILE A 136 1.59 15.92 -2.75
CA ILE A 136 1.93 16.21 -1.35
C ILE A 136 1.62 17.70 -1.09
N PRO A 137 0.60 18.04 -0.28
CA PRO A 137 0.33 19.42 0.08
C PRO A 137 1.37 19.95 1.08
N GLU A 138 1.63 21.26 1.05
CA GLU A 138 2.44 21.94 2.06
C GLU A 138 1.50 22.62 3.05
N ILE A 139 1.60 22.28 4.33
CA ILE A 139 0.66 22.73 5.36
C ILE A 139 1.45 23.30 6.53
N ASP A 140 1.25 24.57 6.84
CA ASP A 140 1.79 25.22 8.04
C ASP A 140 1.14 24.62 9.29
N PRO A 141 1.90 23.91 10.16
CA PRO A 141 1.37 23.31 11.37
C PRO A 141 0.71 24.30 12.34
N SER A 142 1.14 25.57 12.33
CA SER A 142 0.60 26.61 13.22
C SER A 142 -0.80 27.10 12.80
N LYS A 143 -1.12 26.98 11.51
CA LYS A 143 -2.42 27.34 10.90
C LYS A 143 -3.32 26.13 10.70
N TYR A 144 -2.80 24.93 10.93
CA TYR A 144 -3.53 23.68 10.71
C TYR A 144 -4.70 23.48 11.68
N PHE A 145 -5.83 23.08 11.12
CA PHE A 145 -6.96 22.52 11.83
C PHE A 145 -7.70 21.46 10.98
N PHE A 146 -8.45 20.60 11.65
CA PHE A 146 -9.44 19.73 11.01
C PHE A 146 -10.82 19.93 11.64
N GLU A 147 -11.85 19.53 10.90
CA GLU A 147 -13.26 19.63 11.30
C GLU A 147 -13.84 18.26 11.63
N VAL A 148 -14.68 18.18 12.67
CA VAL A 148 -15.47 16.98 12.99
C VAL A 148 -16.95 17.28 12.77
N GLU A 149 -17.58 16.53 11.86
CA GLU A 149 -18.98 16.72 11.43
C GLU A 149 -19.74 15.38 11.36
N GLY A 150 -20.93 15.41 10.75
CA GLY A 150 -21.83 14.27 10.62
C GLY A 150 -22.56 13.96 11.93
N LEU A 151 -22.79 12.68 12.19
CA LEU A 151 -23.54 12.15 13.33
C LEU A 151 -22.71 12.22 14.63
N VAL A 152 -22.42 13.44 15.08
CA VAL A 152 -21.84 13.76 16.39
C VAL A 152 -22.72 14.79 17.09
N ASN A 153 -22.67 14.84 18.43
CA ASN A 153 -23.53 15.75 19.20
C ASN A 153 -23.10 17.23 19.10
N ARG A 154 -21.87 17.52 18.63
CA ARG A 154 -21.37 18.88 18.33
C ARG A 154 -20.70 18.93 16.95
N PRO A 155 -21.47 18.88 15.85
CA PRO A 155 -20.92 18.92 14.50
C PRO A 155 -20.31 20.30 14.19
N GLY A 156 -19.32 20.34 13.30
CA GLY A 156 -18.58 21.55 12.96
C GLY A 156 -17.50 21.94 13.97
N THR A 157 -17.17 21.05 14.92
CA THR A 157 -16.09 21.31 15.88
C THR A 157 -14.75 21.39 15.15
N LYS A 158 -14.09 22.55 15.20
CA LYS A 158 -12.73 22.76 14.68
C LYS A 158 -11.69 22.47 15.75
N ILE A 159 -10.67 21.68 15.42
CA ILE A 159 -9.58 21.30 16.32
C ILE A 159 -8.26 21.62 15.63
N SER A 160 -7.47 22.53 16.23
CA SER A 160 -6.12 22.85 15.77
C SER A 160 -5.11 21.79 16.22
N LEU A 161 -3.92 21.76 15.58
CA LEU A 161 -2.84 20.85 16.01
C LEU A 161 -2.45 21.09 17.47
N ALA A 162 -2.23 22.34 17.86
CA ALA A 162 -1.86 22.72 19.23
C ALA A 162 -2.90 22.24 20.26
N LYS A 163 -4.18 22.33 19.93
CA LYS A 163 -5.27 21.85 20.79
C LYS A 163 -5.29 20.33 20.88
N LEU A 164 -5.04 19.63 19.77
CA LEU A 164 -4.96 18.16 19.77
C LEU A 164 -3.78 17.65 20.61
N GLN A 165 -2.69 18.40 20.65
CA GLN A 165 -1.46 18.08 21.40
C GLN A 165 -1.53 18.45 22.89
N ASP A 166 -2.57 19.17 23.33
CA ASP A 166 -2.78 19.51 24.73
C ASP A 166 -3.21 18.28 25.54
N GLU A 167 -2.29 17.75 26.36
CA GLU A 167 -2.51 16.55 27.16
C GLU A 167 -3.57 16.71 28.26
N SER A 168 -3.90 17.96 28.64
CA SER A 168 -5.02 18.22 29.56
C SER A 168 -6.38 17.92 28.92
N LEU A 169 -6.47 18.01 27.59
CA LEU A 169 -7.67 17.70 26.81
C LEU A 169 -7.63 16.28 26.24
N PHE A 170 -6.47 15.86 25.72
CA PHE A 170 -6.32 14.62 24.99
C PHE A 170 -5.10 13.83 25.49
N PRO A 171 -5.32 12.73 26.24
CA PRO A 171 -4.23 11.86 26.64
C PRO A 171 -3.50 11.31 25.42
N ARG A 172 -2.18 11.52 25.41
CA ARG A 172 -1.29 11.00 24.37
C ARG A 172 -1.27 9.48 24.40
N MET A 173 -1.20 8.87 23.22
CA MET A 173 -0.93 7.45 23.05
C MET A 173 0.24 7.25 22.10
N GLU A 174 0.99 6.18 22.34
CA GLU A 174 2.12 5.76 21.53
C GLU A 174 1.95 4.28 21.19
N THR A 175 2.16 3.91 19.94
CA THR A 175 1.99 2.51 19.50
C THR A 175 2.89 2.21 18.30
N THR A 176 3.53 1.05 18.32
CA THR A 176 4.24 0.49 17.17
C THR A 176 3.23 -0.15 16.22
N VAL A 177 3.14 0.36 15.00
CA VAL A 177 2.13 -0.07 14.02
C VAL A 177 2.81 -0.36 12.69
N THR A 178 2.46 -1.48 12.08
CA THR A 178 2.76 -1.77 10.68
C THR A 178 1.63 -1.26 9.79
N LEU A 179 1.99 -0.51 8.76
CA LEU A 179 1.09 -0.21 7.65
C LEU A 179 1.51 -1.09 6.46
N GLN A 180 0.56 -1.80 5.87
CA GLN A 180 0.78 -2.59 4.66
C GLN A 180 -0.15 -2.10 3.55
N CYS A 181 0.39 -1.90 2.35
CA CYS A 181 -0.42 -1.65 1.17
C CYS A 181 -1.20 -2.92 0.80
N SER A 182 -2.47 -2.82 0.41
CA SER A 182 -3.15 -4.00 -0.16
C SER A 182 -2.55 -4.47 -1.48
N GLY A 183 -1.68 -3.65 -2.09
CA GLY A 183 -0.97 -3.96 -3.32
C GLY A 183 0.41 -4.59 -3.11
N THR A 184 0.85 -4.82 -1.87
CA THR A 184 2.12 -5.52 -1.61
C THR A 184 2.16 -6.84 -2.37
N ARG A 185 3.29 -7.15 -3.01
CA ARG A 185 3.53 -8.33 -3.87
C ARG A 185 2.70 -8.39 -5.15
N ARG A 186 2.12 -7.28 -5.60
CA ARG A 186 1.32 -7.24 -6.83
C ARG A 186 2.11 -7.66 -8.07
N ILE A 187 3.42 -7.38 -8.14
CA ILE A 187 4.22 -7.74 -9.32
C ILE A 187 4.15 -9.24 -9.64
N GLU A 188 4.06 -10.09 -8.61
CA GLU A 188 3.91 -11.53 -8.73
C GLU A 188 2.59 -11.90 -9.43
N GLN A 189 1.49 -11.21 -9.09
CA GLN A 189 0.19 -11.40 -9.75
C GLN A 189 0.21 -10.95 -11.22
N ILE A 190 0.91 -9.85 -11.53
CA ILE A 190 0.99 -9.30 -12.89
C ILE A 190 1.80 -10.23 -13.82
N HIS A 191 2.78 -10.97 -13.28
CA HIS A 191 3.54 -11.94 -14.07
C HIS A 191 2.70 -13.14 -14.51
N ASP A 192 1.83 -13.65 -13.64
CA ASP A 192 1.04 -14.85 -13.93
C ASP A 192 -0.27 -14.55 -14.65
N TYR A 193 -0.80 -13.34 -14.46
CA TYR A 193 -2.03 -12.91 -15.08
C TYR A 193 -1.87 -11.52 -15.65
N PRO A 194 -2.44 -11.24 -16.84
CA PRO A 194 -2.43 -9.91 -17.40
C PRO A 194 -3.09 -8.92 -16.43
N GLY A 195 -2.31 -8.23 -15.61
CA GLY A 195 -2.83 -7.29 -14.62
C GLY A 195 -3.53 -6.11 -15.31
N ASP A 196 -4.72 -5.77 -14.86
CA ASP A 196 -5.34 -4.53 -15.30
C ASP A 196 -4.52 -3.33 -14.85
N GLY A 197 -4.36 -2.30 -15.68
CA GLY A 197 -4.22 -0.95 -15.16
C GLY A 197 -5.63 -0.44 -14.84
N ASP A 198 -6.00 -0.29 -13.56
CA ASP A 198 -7.07 0.68 -13.24
C ASP A 198 -6.53 2.08 -13.56
N GLU A 199 -7.38 3.09 -13.49
CA GLU A 199 -6.97 4.46 -13.74
C GLU A 199 -5.77 4.84 -12.89
N LEU A 200 -5.79 4.62 -11.57
CA LEU A 200 -4.53 4.66 -10.84
C LEU A 200 -3.63 3.53 -11.31
N ILE A 201 -2.50 3.92 -11.89
CA ILE A 201 -1.50 2.98 -12.36
C ILE A 201 -1.25 1.97 -11.24
N ASN A 202 -1.54 0.71 -11.53
CA ASN A 202 -1.35 -0.38 -10.60
C ASN A 202 0.14 -0.59 -10.41
N ALA A 203 0.70 0.20 -9.49
CA ALA A 203 2.10 0.17 -9.09
C ALA A 203 2.50 -1.31 -8.89
N PRO A 204 3.49 -1.81 -9.65
CA PRO A 204 3.96 -3.19 -9.55
C PRO A 204 4.86 -3.33 -8.33
N TRP A 205 4.24 -3.27 -7.16
CA TRP A 205 4.91 -3.43 -5.88
C TRP A 205 5.52 -4.84 -5.78
N GLY A 206 6.76 -4.88 -5.31
CA GLY A 206 7.32 -6.08 -4.70
C GLY A 206 6.82 -6.25 -3.27
N GLU A 207 7.65 -6.88 -2.45
CA GLU A 207 7.41 -7.20 -1.04
C GLU A 207 7.60 -6.00 -0.08
N GLY A 208 8.08 -4.85 -0.55
CA GLY A 208 8.52 -3.73 0.27
C GLY A 208 7.45 -2.67 0.56
N ALA A 209 6.24 -2.82 0.02
CA ALA A 209 5.09 -1.93 0.24
C ALA A 209 4.43 -2.10 1.63
N ILE A 210 5.24 -2.26 2.67
CA ILE A 210 4.87 -2.51 4.05
C ILE A 210 5.93 -1.89 4.95
N GLY A 211 5.57 -1.24 6.06
CA GLY A 211 6.54 -0.63 6.96
C GLY A 211 6.03 -0.48 8.37
N THR A 212 6.95 -0.49 9.33
CA THR A 212 6.63 -0.40 10.76
C THR A 212 7.25 0.85 11.35
N ALA A 213 6.45 1.61 12.08
CA ALA A 213 6.93 2.78 12.80
C ALA A 213 6.24 2.92 14.15
N ARG A 214 6.88 3.67 15.04
CA ARG A 214 6.31 4.07 16.32
C ARG A 214 5.58 5.40 16.16
N TYR A 215 4.25 5.36 16.24
CA TYR A 215 3.41 6.54 16.07
C TYR A 215 3.02 7.12 17.42
N VAL A 216 3.00 8.45 17.49
CA VAL A 216 2.52 9.20 18.65
C VAL A 216 1.36 10.10 18.21
N GLY A 217 0.29 10.06 18.99
CA GLY A 217 -0.95 10.75 18.66
C GLY A 217 -2.01 10.69 19.75
N VAL A 218 -3.26 10.87 19.34
CA VAL A 218 -4.44 10.77 20.21
C VAL A 218 -5.44 9.77 19.65
N SER A 219 -6.07 9.00 20.53
CA SER A 219 -7.17 8.11 20.13
C SER A 219 -8.37 8.91 19.61
N LEU A 220 -8.84 8.58 18.40
CA LEU A 220 -10.01 9.23 17.79
C LEU A 220 -11.27 9.13 18.67
N LYS A 221 -11.41 8.08 19.48
CA LYS A 221 -12.49 7.95 20.47
C LYS A 221 -12.55 9.13 21.44
N LYS A 222 -11.39 9.62 21.89
CA LYS A 222 -11.29 10.76 22.81
C LYS A 222 -11.68 12.06 22.11
N VAL A 223 -11.29 12.22 20.85
CA VAL A 223 -11.70 13.35 20.00
C VAL A 223 -13.21 13.36 19.76
N LEU A 224 -13.81 12.23 19.39
CA LEU A 224 -15.27 12.14 19.22
C LEU A 224 -16.02 12.39 20.54
N LYS A 225 -15.49 11.91 21.68
CA LYS A 225 -16.03 12.23 23.01
C LYS A 225 -15.95 13.73 23.29
N TYR A 226 -14.83 14.38 22.96
CA TYR A 226 -14.68 15.83 23.04
C TYR A 226 -15.71 16.53 22.14
N CYS A 227 -16.08 16.00 20.99
CA CYS A 227 -17.18 16.52 20.14
C CYS A 227 -18.59 16.19 20.67
N GLY A 228 -18.73 15.83 21.96
CA GLY A 228 -20.01 15.50 22.58
C GLY A 228 -20.44 14.03 22.41
N GLY A 229 -19.63 13.20 21.76
CA GLY A 229 -19.95 11.81 21.45
C GLY A 229 -20.58 11.63 20.07
N VAL A 230 -20.66 10.37 19.65
CA VAL A 230 -21.36 9.95 18.43
C VAL A 230 -22.87 10.02 18.68
N ALA A 231 -23.59 10.64 17.76
CA ALA A 231 -25.05 10.70 17.77
C ALA A 231 -25.66 9.37 17.31
N ASP A 232 -26.96 9.18 17.57
CA ASP A 232 -27.68 7.96 17.19
C ASP A 232 -27.57 7.68 15.67
N GLY A 233 -27.41 6.41 15.34
CA GLY A 233 -27.24 5.95 13.95
C GLY A 233 -25.80 6.03 13.41
N GLY A 234 -24.85 6.67 14.11
CA GLY A 234 -23.44 6.68 13.70
C GLY A 234 -22.79 5.30 13.76
N LYS A 235 -22.37 4.76 12.61
CA LYS A 235 -21.75 3.42 12.50
C LYS A 235 -20.38 3.44 11.81
N HIS A 236 -20.08 4.46 11.03
CA HIS A 236 -18.82 4.62 10.31
C HIS A 236 -18.21 5.99 10.58
N VAL A 237 -16.89 6.08 10.45
CA VAL A 237 -16.16 7.34 10.53
C VAL A 237 -15.32 7.48 9.27
N GLU A 238 -15.63 8.52 8.50
CA GLU A 238 -14.98 8.90 7.25
C GLU A 238 -13.91 9.96 7.52
N PHE A 239 -12.81 9.87 6.78
CA PHE A 239 -11.65 10.75 6.85
C PHE A 239 -11.39 11.33 5.48
N PHE A 240 -11.26 12.65 5.39
CA PHE A 240 -10.85 13.36 4.18
C PHE A 240 -9.38 13.77 4.28
N GLY A 241 -8.62 13.49 3.23
CA GLY A 241 -7.27 13.98 3.02
C GLY A 241 -7.26 15.24 2.17
N ALA A 242 -6.18 16.02 2.28
CA ALA A 242 -6.01 17.24 1.50
C ALA A 242 -5.63 16.97 0.03
N ASP A 243 -5.13 15.78 -0.30
CA ASP A 243 -4.70 15.48 -1.66
C ASP A 243 -5.86 15.42 -2.65
N THR A 244 -5.61 15.97 -3.84
CA THR A 244 -6.53 15.91 -4.97
C THR A 244 -6.40 14.55 -5.66
N TYR A 245 -7.52 13.85 -5.76
CA TYR A 245 -7.64 12.51 -6.32
C TYR A 245 -8.47 12.56 -7.60
N PHE A 246 -8.08 11.78 -8.60
CA PHE A 246 -8.77 11.70 -9.90
C PHE A 246 -9.28 10.29 -10.16
N LYS A 247 -10.53 10.18 -10.65
CA LYS A 247 -11.11 8.93 -11.17
C LYS A 247 -12.12 9.24 -12.27
N LYS A 248 -11.97 8.66 -13.46
CA LYS A 248 -12.86 8.74 -14.63
C LYS A 248 -13.14 10.17 -15.07
N GLY A 249 -12.08 10.98 -15.11
CA GLY A 249 -12.15 12.40 -15.44
C GLY A 249 -12.88 13.25 -14.39
N GLN A 250 -13.17 12.69 -13.22
CA GLN A 250 -13.76 13.39 -12.08
C GLN A 250 -12.68 13.66 -11.04
N VAL A 251 -12.83 14.77 -10.33
CA VAL A 251 -11.94 15.21 -9.26
C VAL A 251 -12.59 14.99 -7.89
N TYR A 252 -11.80 14.64 -6.89
CA TYR A 252 -12.22 14.46 -5.50
C TYR A 252 -11.10 14.87 -4.54
N ASN A 253 -11.42 15.04 -3.26
CA ASN A 253 -10.43 14.84 -2.20
C ASN A 253 -10.34 13.36 -1.83
N TYR A 254 -9.16 12.88 -1.41
CA TYR A 254 -9.03 11.52 -0.90
C TYR A 254 -9.98 11.29 0.28
N ALA A 255 -10.77 10.22 0.25
CA ALA A 255 -11.66 9.88 1.36
C ALA A 255 -11.85 8.38 1.52
N VAL A 256 -11.85 7.95 2.78
CA VAL A 256 -12.02 6.55 3.21
C VAL A 256 -12.74 6.52 4.55
N SER A 257 -13.33 5.38 4.91
CA SER A 257 -13.98 5.23 6.21
C SER A 257 -13.62 3.93 6.91
N VAL A 258 -13.79 3.92 8.23
CA VAL A 258 -13.66 2.73 9.07
C VAL A 258 -14.92 2.55 9.91
N PRO A 259 -15.28 1.31 10.29
CA PRO A 259 -16.41 1.09 11.17
C PRO A 259 -16.10 1.63 12.57
N LEU A 260 -17.12 2.19 13.22
CA LEU A 260 -17.04 2.80 14.54
C LEU A 260 -16.49 1.82 15.60
N ARG A 261 -16.67 0.52 15.41
CA ARG A 261 -16.11 -0.52 16.31
C ARG A 261 -14.60 -0.38 16.50
N LYS A 262 -13.81 -0.09 15.43
CA LYS A 262 -12.35 0.14 15.52
C LYS A 262 -12.03 1.37 16.38
N VAL A 263 -12.85 2.42 16.25
CA VAL A 263 -12.71 3.63 17.06
C VAL A 263 -13.00 3.33 18.54
N LYS A 264 -14.05 2.54 18.83
CA LYS A 264 -14.45 2.20 20.21
C LYS A 264 -13.37 1.46 21.00
N VAL A 265 -12.56 0.64 20.33
CA VAL A 265 -11.46 -0.14 20.94
C VAL A 265 -10.08 0.54 20.83
N HIS A 266 -10.04 1.85 20.54
CA HIS A 266 -8.80 2.65 20.49
C HIS A 266 -7.81 2.31 19.35
N GLU A 267 -8.26 1.60 18.30
CA GLU A 267 -7.41 1.20 17.16
C GLU A 267 -7.35 2.24 16.03
N VAL A 268 -7.84 3.45 16.28
CA VAL A 268 -7.77 4.59 15.35
C VAL A 268 -7.12 5.76 16.06
N MET A 269 -5.93 6.13 15.60
CA MET A 269 -5.10 7.21 16.14
C MET A 269 -5.03 8.37 15.15
N LEU A 270 -5.09 9.60 15.67
CA LEU A 270 -4.68 10.81 14.95
C LEU A 270 -3.22 11.11 15.33
N ALA A 271 -2.29 10.83 14.42
CA ALA A 271 -0.85 10.85 14.68
C ALA A 271 -0.15 12.04 14.02
N TRP A 272 0.70 12.73 14.79
CA TRP A 272 1.50 13.87 14.34
C TRP A 272 3.01 13.63 14.51
N SER A 273 3.41 12.48 15.06
CA SER A 273 4.81 12.08 15.19
C SER A 273 4.99 10.61 14.81
N MET A 274 6.15 10.34 14.22
CA MET A 274 6.56 9.05 13.67
C MET A 274 8.03 8.81 13.99
N ASN A 275 8.33 7.69 14.66
CA ASN A 275 9.66 7.30 15.12
C ASN A 275 10.36 8.33 16.02
N GLY A 276 9.58 9.06 16.83
CA GLY A 276 10.12 10.07 17.76
C GLY A 276 10.39 11.44 17.12
N GLU A 277 10.16 11.57 15.82
CA GLU A 277 10.29 12.83 15.08
C GLU A 277 8.90 13.38 14.72
N PRO A 278 8.79 14.68 14.37
CA PRO A 278 7.60 15.19 13.69
C PRO A 278 7.28 14.34 12.46
N LEU A 279 5.99 14.14 12.18
CA LEU A 279 5.56 13.38 11.01
C LEU A 279 6.14 14.02 9.73
N PRO A 280 6.82 13.26 8.84
CA PRO A 280 7.30 13.80 7.56
C PRO A 280 6.15 14.21 6.64
N ALA A 281 6.37 15.22 5.78
CA ALA A 281 5.33 15.75 4.90
C ALA A 281 4.78 14.67 3.97
N ILE A 282 5.66 13.83 3.42
CA ILE A 282 5.29 12.71 2.54
C ILE A 282 4.43 11.64 3.24
N HIS A 283 4.54 11.55 4.57
CA HIS A 283 3.81 10.61 5.41
C HIS A 283 2.56 11.21 6.07
N GLY A 284 2.19 12.45 5.73
CA GLY A 284 0.91 13.03 6.09
C GLY A 284 0.97 14.19 7.08
N ALA A 285 2.12 14.86 7.23
CA ALA A 285 2.24 16.02 8.11
C ALA A 285 1.20 17.11 7.78
N PRO A 286 0.69 17.84 8.78
CA PRO A 286 1.04 17.73 10.20
C PRO A 286 0.28 16.62 10.94
N LEU A 287 -0.75 16.03 10.35
CA LEU A 287 -1.60 15.04 11.00
C LEU A 287 -2.12 13.99 10.01
N ARG A 288 -1.97 12.72 10.37
CA ARG A 288 -2.57 11.59 9.66
C ARG A 288 -3.46 10.77 10.58
N VAL A 289 -4.32 9.96 9.98
CA VAL A 289 -4.96 8.83 10.64
C VAL A 289 -4.04 7.61 10.54
N VAL A 290 -3.96 6.84 11.61
CA VAL A 290 -3.36 5.50 11.67
C VAL A 290 -4.42 4.53 12.15
N VAL A 291 -4.81 3.59 11.29
CA VAL A 291 -5.82 2.56 11.57
C VAL A 291 -5.10 1.23 11.73
N MET A 292 -5.01 0.76 12.97
CA MET A 292 -4.21 -0.41 13.32
C MET A 292 -4.82 -1.70 12.75
N GLY A 293 -3.99 -2.55 12.13
CA GLY A 293 -4.40 -3.84 11.56
C GLY A 293 -5.16 -3.78 10.23
N TYR A 294 -5.56 -2.59 9.76
CA TYR A 294 -6.24 -2.43 8.47
C TYR A 294 -5.26 -2.16 7.33
N ILE A 295 -5.71 -2.33 6.09
CA ILE A 295 -4.97 -1.91 4.89
C ILE A 295 -4.53 -0.45 5.05
N GLY A 296 -3.34 -0.13 4.53
CA GLY A 296 -2.75 1.20 4.62
C GLY A 296 -3.63 2.31 4.05
N ALA A 297 -4.49 2.00 3.07
CA ALA A 297 -5.43 2.95 2.48
C ALA A 297 -6.42 3.53 3.52
N ARG A 298 -6.79 2.80 4.58
CA ARG A 298 -7.70 3.35 5.60
C ARG A 298 -7.01 4.37 6.53
N SER A 299 -5.68 4.43 6.51
CA SER A 299 -4.87 5.37 7.27
C SER A 299 -4.66 6.68 6.48
N CYS A 300 -5.73 7.48 6.36
CA CYS A 300 -5.77 8.73 5.62
C CYS A 300 -4.64 9.71 6.01
N LYS A 301 -3.98 10.34 5.04
CA LYS A 301 -2.94 11.35 5.27
C LYS A 301 -3.49 12.77 5.10
N TRP A 302 -2.77 13.75 5.63
CA TRP A 302 -3.10 15.19 5.49
C TRP A 302 -4.56 15.48 5.86
N LEU A 303 -4.96 15.04 7.04
CA LEU A 303 -6.37 15.01 7.46
C LEU A 303 -6.98 16.42 7.43
N THR A 304 -8.14 16.60 6.80
CA THR A 304 -8.85 17.89 6.75
C THR A 304 -10.20 17.87 7.45
N ARG A 305 -10.88 16.72 7.42
CA ARG A 305 -12.24 16.54 7.94
C ARG A 305 -12.47 15.10 8.39
N ILE A 306 -13.25 14.95 9.46
CA ILE A 306 -13.77 13.69 9.97
C ILE A 306 -15.30 13.76 9.96
N ASN A 307 -15.96 12.81 9.32
CA ASN A 307 -17.42 12.70 9.29
C ASN A 307 -17.87 11.41 9.96
N VAL A 308 -18.82 11.47 10.90
CA VAL A 308 -19.50 10.26 11.38
C VAL A 308 -20.73 9.99 10.51
N LEU A 309 -20.81 8.80 9.94
CA LEU A 309 -21.81 8.39 8.95
C LEU A 309 -22.64 7.20 9.46
N SER A 310 -23.83 7.02 8.90
CA SER A 310 -24.67 5.83 9.12
C SER A 310 -24.13 4.60 8.40
N ASP A 311 -23.42 4.81 7.29
CA ASP A 311 -22.99 3.77 6.36
C ASP A 311 -21.53 4.05 5.92
N PRO A 312 -20.84 3.07 5.31
CA PRO A 312 -19.50 3.31 4.77
C PRO A 312 -19.47 4.50 3.80
N SER A 313 -18.34 5.19 3.76
CA SER A 313 -18.08 6.28 2.80
C SER A 313 -18.38 5.82 1.37
N LEU A 314 -19.04 6.68 0.59
CA LEU A 314 -19.29 6.46 -0.84
C LEU A 314 -18.14 6.94 -1.73
N ALA A 315 -17.04 7.41 -1.14
CA ALA A 315 -15.89 7.90 -1.87
C ALA A 315 -15.32 6.84 -2.81
N PRO A 316 -14.77 7.22 -3.98
CA PRO A 316 -14.27 6.26 -4.96
C PRO A 316 -13.23 5.28 -4.39
N VAL A 317 -12.34 5.76 -3.53
CA VAL A 317 -11.31 4.92 -2.89
C VAL A 317 -11.92 3.87 -1.92
N GLN A 318 -13.09 4.15 -1.35
CA GLN A 318 -13.78 3.21 -0.46
C GLN A 318 -14.62 2.18 -1.23
N MET A 319 -15.36 2.64 -2.24
CA MET A 319 -16.42 1.86 -2.91
C MET A 319 -16.08 1.38 -4.32
N LYS A 320 -15.00 1.87 -4.91
CA LYS A 320 -14.60 1.55 -6.30
C LYS A 320 -13.15 1.08 -6.41
N GLU A 321 -12.43 1.01 -5.30
CA GLU A 321 -11.04 0.57 -5.18
C GLU A 321 -10.87 -0.22 -3.88
N TYR A 322 -9.76 -0.95 -3.76
CA TYR A 322 -9.46 -1.77 -2.58
C TYR A 322 -10.62 -2.75 -2.30
N ILE A 323 -11.00 -3.50 -3.34
CA ILE A 323 -12.07 -4.49 -3.34
C ILE A 323 -11.47 -5.84 -3.70
N TYR A 324 -11.75 -6.87 -2.90
CA TYR A 324 -11.48 -8.25 -3.27
C TYR A 324 -12.63 -8.81 -4.10
N TYR A 325 -12.27 -9.50 -5.18
CA TYR A 325 -13.20 -10.19 -6.07
C TYR A 325 -12.85 -11.67 -6.13
N THR A 326 -13.82 -12.50 -6.52
CA THR A 326 -13.57 -13.93 -6.71
C THR A 326 -12.72 -14.17 -7.96
N PRO A 327 -11.90 -15.25 -7.99
CA PRO A 327 -11.07 -15.62 -9.14
C PRO A 327 -11.78 -15.76 -10.50
N GLN A 328 -13.09 -15.98 -10.49
CA GLN A 328 -13.88 -16.23 -11.70
C GLN A 328 -14.33 -14.94 -12.41
N MET A 329 -14.03 -13.78 -11.82
CA MET A 329 -14.51 -12.48 -12.29
C MET A 329 -13.38 -11.62 -12.84
N GLY A 330 -13.72 -10.81 -13.84
CA GLY A 330 -12.81 -9.94 -14.56
C GLY A 330 -13.39 -8.55 -14.87
N LYS A 331 -12.62 -7.49 -15.13
CA LYS A 331 -13.12 -6.13 -15.45
C LYS A 331 -14.22 -5.99 -16.51
N GLN A 332 -14.44 -6.93 -17.44
CA GLN A 332 -15.56 -6.88 -18.40
C GLN A 332 -16.87 -7.34 -17.74
N ASN A 333 -16.81 -8.20 -16.72
CA ASN A 333 -18.00 -8.77 -16.06
C ASN A 333 -18.08 -8.43 -14.57
N VAL A 334 -17.09 -7.73 -14.01
CA VAL A 334 -17.07 -7.28 -12.63
C VAL A 334 -17.81 -5.95 -12.50
N THR A 335 -18.61 -5.86 -11.46
CA THR A 335 -19.16 -4.63 -10.93
C THR A 335 -18.63 -4.44 -9.52
N TYR A 336 -18.57 -3.20 -9.03
CA TYR A 336 -18.08 -2.92 -7.68
C TYR A 336 -18.86 -3.68 -6.59
N SER A 337 -20.14 -3.97 -6.83
CA SER A 337 -21.01 -4.76 -5.93
C SER A 337 -20.68 -6.25 -5.87
N ASN A 338 -19.83 -6.79 -6.77
CA ASN A 338 -19.48 -8.20 -6.75
C ASN A 338 -18.37 -8.56 -5.76
N GLY A 339 -17.67 -7.56 -5.23
CA GLY A 339 -16.59 -7.77 -4.29
C GLY A 339 -16.89 -7.15 -2.93
N PHE A 340 -15.96 -7.35 -2.00
CA PHE A 340 -16.02 -6.74 -0.68
C PHE A 340 -14.84 -5.79 -0.45
N SER A 341 -15.12 -4.69 0.24
CA SER A 341 -14.12 -3.68 0.57
C SER A 341 -13.10 -4.25 1.55
N ILE A 342 -11.81 -4.18 1.21
CA ILE A 342 -10.75 -4.72 2.05
C ILE A 342 -10.61 -3.82 3.29
N GLN A 343 -10.54 -4.46 4.46
CA GLN A 343 -10.41 -3.81 5.76
C GLN A 343 -9.17 -4.34 6.47
N THR A 344 -9.32 -5.37 7.30
CA THR A 344 -8.20 -6.06 7.98
C THR A 344 -7.23 -6.66 6.96
N MET A 345 -5.92 -6.50 7.19
CA MET A 345 -4.91 -7.23 6.42
C MET A 345 -4.90 -8.71 6.82
N PRO A 346 -4.94 -9.65 5.85
CA PRO A 346 -4.75 -11.07 6.16
C PRO A 346 -3.31 -11.36 6.60
N VAL A 347 -3.07 -12.57 7.10
CA VAL A 347 -1.72 -13.04 7.39
C VAL A 347 -0.89 -13.07 6.10
N SER A 348 0.33 -12.54 6.15
CA SER A 348 1.19 -12.43 4.98
C SER A 348 2.66 -12.52 5.38
N SER A 349 3.50 -13.01 4.48
CA SER A 349 4.95 -13.05 4.65
C SER A 349 5.67 -12.91 3.32
N ALA A 350 6.93 -12.47 3.37
CA ALA A 350 7.83 -12.48 2.23
C ALA A 350 9.27 -12.69 2.67
N ILE A 351 10.05 -13.32 1.79
CA ILE A 351 11.52 -13.35 1.86
C ILE A 351 12.01 -12.01 1.32
N MET A 352 12.92 -11.37 2.05
CA MET A 352 13.58 -10.12 1.67
C MET A 352 14.98 -10.35 1.11
N THR A 353 15.74 -11.26 1.71
CA THR A 353 17.02 -11.69 1.17
C THR A 353 17.14 -13.21 1.27
N PRO A 354 17.71 -13.87 0.26
CA PRO A 354 18.13 -13.33 -1.03
C PRO A 354 16.96 -12.86 -1.90
N VAL A 355 17.22 -11.99 -2.86
CA VAL A 355 16.21 -11.58 -3.85
C VAL A 355 16.13 -12.59 -4.99
N ASP A 356 15.13 -12.44 -5.87
CA ASP A 356 14.99 -13.32 -7.04
C ASP A 356 16.20 -13.19 -7.98
N LYS A 357 16.75 -14.33 -8.43
CA LYS A 357 17.92 -14.45 -9.31
C LYS A 357 19.26 -14.06 -8.69
N ASP A 358 19.32 -13.92 -7.37
CA ASP A 358 20.56 -13.61 -6.63
C ASP A 358 21.61 -14.70 -6.76
N VAL A 359 22.85 -14.31 -7.01
CA VAL A 359 23.94 -15.23 -7.28
C VAL A 359 24.73 -15.56 -5.99
N ILE A 360 24.46 -16.69 -5.33
CA ILE A 360 24.94 -17.01 -3.96
C ILE A 360 25.97 -18.14 -3.95
N VAL A 361 27.08 -17.87 -3.25
CA VAL A 361 28.07 -18.86 -2.81
C VAL A 361 27.64 -19.36 -1.43
N HIS A 362 27.55 -20.68 -1.21
CA HIS A 362 27.27 -21.23 0.12
C HIS A 362 28.18 -22.40 0.46
N ASP A 363 28.34 -22.64 1.77
CA ASP A 363 29.13 -23.70 2.39
C ASP A 363 28.24 -24.79 3.01
N GLY A 364 27.06 -25.00 2.42
CA GLY A 364 26.01 -25.89 2.95
C GLY A 364 24.86 -25.17 3.65
N LYS A 365 24.89 -23.83 3.78
CA LYS A 365 23.82 -23.03 4.38
C LYS A 365 23.61 -21.70 3.67
N ILE A 366 22.35 -21.26 3.58
CA ILE A 366 22.00 -19.93 3.05
C ILE A 366 21.22 -19.15 4.09
N LYS A 367 21.62 -17.89 4.32
CA LYS A 367 20.90 -16.99 5.23
C LYS A 367 19.71 -16.36 4.50
N LEU A 368 18.52 -16.69 4.99
CA LEU A 368 17.27 -16.06 4.60
C LEU A 368 16.91 -14.96 5.60
N THR A 369 16.35 -13.86 5.12
CA THR A 369 15.68 -12.85 5.93
C THR A 369 14.31 -12.55 5.35
N GLY A 370 13.39 -12.05 6.17
CA GLY A 370 12.08 -11.64 5.68
C GLY A 370 11.21 -11.00 6.73
N TRP A 371 9.94 -10.81 6.36
CA TRP A 371 8.91 -10.30 7.25
C TRP A 371 7.69 -11.23 7.26
N ALA A 372 6.93 -11.15 8.35
CA ALA A 372 5.64 -11.77 8.53
C ALA A 372 4.71 -10.75 9.21
N TYR A 373 3.44 -10.69 8.83
CA TYR A 373 2.48 -9.73 9.38
C TYR A 373 1.07 -10.31 9.36
N SER A 374 0.24 -9.93 10.33
CA SER A 374 -1.20 -10.17 10.32
C SER A 374 -1.90 -8.93 10.83
N GLY A 375 -2.98 -8.52 10.17
CA GLY A 375 -3.80 -7.39 10.63
C GLY A 375 -4.78 -7.77 11.73
N SER A 376 -5.06 -9.06 11.92
CA SER A 376 -5.96 -9.61 12.95
C SER A 376 -5.28 -9.90 14.28
N GLY A 377 -3.96 -9.75 14.37
CA GLY A 377 -3.18 -10.06 15.55
C GLY A 377 -1.70 -10.00 15.24
N TRP A 378 -0.94 -11.03 15.59
CA TRP A 378 0.50 -11.06 15.38
C TRP A 378 0.96 -12.39 14.74
N PRO A 379 2.07 -12.38 13.99
CA PRO A 379 2.72 -13.62 13.53
C PRO A 379 3.23 -14.47 14.69
N GLU A 380 2.76 -15.71 14.79
CA GLU A 380 3.17 -16.65 15.83
C GLU A 380 4.22 -17.64 15.32
N ARG A 381 4.11 -18.10 14.06
CA ARG A 381 5.04 -19.06 13.46
C ARG A 381 5.38 -18.68 12.02
N VAL A 382 6.66 -18.78 11.66
CA VAL A 382 7.15 -18.65 10.29
C VAL A 382 7.92 -19.91 9.93
N GLU A 383 7.67 -20.44 8.74
CA GLU A 383 8.41 -21.58 8.21
C GLU A 383 8.96 -21.23 6.83
N VAL A 384 10.16 -21.74 6.54
CA VAL A 384 10.87 -21.55 5.29
C VAL A 384 11.24 -22.90 4.66
N SER A 385 11.30 -22.94 3.34
CA SER A 385 11.70 -24.11 2.57
C SER A 385 12.74 -23.71 1.53
N ASN A 386 13.66 -24.62 1.18
CA ASN A 386 14.68 -24.46 0.15
C ASN A 386 14.47 -25.36 -1.08
N ASP A 387 13.39 -26.12 -1.11
CA ASP A 387 13.10 -27.13 -2.14
C ASP A 387 11.70 -26.98 -2.77
N GLY A 388 11.18 -25.74 -2.79
CA GLY A 388 9.85 -25.46 -3.36
C GLY A 388 8.68 -25.90 -2.48
N GLY A 389 8.91 -26.05 -1.17
CA GLY A 389 7.87 -26.41 -0.19
C GLY A 389 7.73 -27.91 0.07
N GLY A 390 8.72 -28.72 -0.31
CA GLY A 390 8.78 -30.14 0.02
C GLY A 390 9.13 -30.39 1.49
N VAL A 391 10.17 -29.72 1.97
CA VAL A 391 10.62 -29.73 3.37
C VAL A 391 10.55 -28.32 3.96
N TRP A 392 10.00 -28.22 5.17
CA TRP A 392 9.81 -26.95 5.87
C TRP A 392 10.62 -26.92 7.17
N TYR A 393 11.27 -25.80 7.41
CA TYR A 393 12.03 -25.51 8.61
C TYR A 393 11.38 -24.34 9.33
N GLU A 394 11.02 -24.54 10.60
CA GLU A 394 10.50 -23.47 11.44
C GLU A 394 11.62 -22.47 11.77
N VAL A 395 11.34 -21.19 11.58
CA VAL A 395 12.24 -20.12 12.01
C VAL A 395 12.24 -20.08 13.54
N PRO A 396 13.40 -20.26 14.20
CA PRO A 396 13.44 -20.25 15.66
C PRO A 396 12.93 -18.93 16.23
N TYR A 397 12.18 -19.00 17.33
CA TYR A 397 11.56 -17.82 17.94
C TYR A 397 12.56 -16.69 18.25
N GLN A 398 13.78 -17.03 18.70
CA GLN A 398 14.85 -16.07 18.98
C GLN A 398 15.39 -15.35 17.74
N ASN A 399 15.13 -15.88 16.54
CA ASN A 399 15.51 -15.24 15.27
C ASN A 399 14.39 -14.37 14.70
N MET A 400 13.23 -14.34 15.33
CA MET A 400 12.14 -13.44 15.00
C MET A 400 12.21 -12.19 15.87
N SER A 401 11.90 -11.03 15.30
CA SER A 401 11.96 -9.73 15.96
C SER A 401 10.96 -9.61 17.11
N THR A 402 11.00 -8.47 17.81
CA THR A 402 10.08 -8.20 18.92
C THR A 402 8.63 -8.38 18.49
N LYS A 403 7.86 -9.07 19.33
CA LYS A 403 6.42 -9.29 19.13
C LYS A 403 5.65 -8.05 19.56
N TYR A 404 4.89 -7.47 18.64
CA TYR A 404 3.94 -6.38 18.89
C TYR A 404 2.54 -6.80 18.44
N PHE A 405 1.50 -6.25 19.06
CA PHE A 405 0.12 -6.59 18.72
C PHE A 405 -0.34 -6.02 17.36
N HIS A 406 0.23 -4.90 16.91
CA HIS A 406 -0.15 -4.24 15.66
C HIS A 406 1.02 -4.09 14.69
N ALA A 407 2.10 -4.85 14.89
CA ALA A 407 3.25 -4.80 14.02
C ALA A 407 3.68 -6.18 13.52
N TRP A 408 4.41 -6.16 12.41
CA TRP A 408 5.03 -7.32 11.80
C TRP A 408 6.07 -7.95 12.73
N ARG A 409 6.58 -9.10 12.32
CA ARG A 409 7.84 -9.64 12.81
C ARG A 409 8.78 -9.78 11.63
N THR A 410 9.95 -9.17 11.71
CA THR A 410 11.06 -9.53 10.82
C THR A 410 11.71 -10.79 11.33
N TRP A 411 12.32 -11.59 10.46
CA TRP A 411 12.89 -12.87 10.82
C TRP A 411 14.13 -13.18 10.00
N TRP A 412 14.98 -14.06 10.51
CA TRP A 412 16.11 -14.59 9.76
C TRP A 412 16.37 -16.07 10.09
N MET A 413 16.94 -16.82 9.16
CA MET A 413 17.31 -18.22 9.38
C MET A 413 18.44 -18.63 8.45
N GLU A 414 19.38 -19.42 8.93
CA GLU A 414 20.30 -20.17 8.07
C GLU A 414 19.66 -21.53 7.75
N ILE A 415 19.19 -21.68 6.52
CA ILE A 415 18.58 -22.94 6.06
C ILE A 415 19.69 -23.84 5.50
N PRO A 416 19.69 -25.15 5.81
CA PRO A 416 20.64 -26.10 5.20
C PRO A 416 20.35 -26.23 3.71
N VAL A 417 21.40 -26.25 2.90
CA VAL A 417 21.33 -26.33 1.43
C VAL A 417 22.48 -27.18 0.93
N ASP A 418 22.16 -28.37 0.43
CA ASP A 418 23.15 -29.29 -0.16
C ASP A 418 23.24 -29.17 -1.69
N ALA A 419 22.22 -28.58 -2.33
CA ALA A 419 22.11 -28.54 -3.78
C ALA A 419 22.88 -27.35 -4.38
N GLU A 420 23.67 -27.62 -5.43
CA GLU A 420 24.51 -26.64 -6.14
C GLU A 420 23.82 -26.07 -7.41
N GLY A 421 22.49 -26.04 -7.43
CA GLY A 421 21.69 -25.72 -8.62
C GLY A 421 20.64 -24.64 -8.39
N TRP A 422 19.61 -24.64 -9.23
CA TRP A 422 18.45 -23.76 -9.03
C TRP A 422 17.72 -24.14 -7.74
N LEU A 423 17.72 -23.21 -6.79
CA LEU A 423 17.00 -23.33 -5.53
C LEU A 423 15.71 -22.54 -5.58
N GLU A 424 14.69 -23.05 -4.90
CA GLU A 424 13.38 -22.43 -4.78
C GLU A 424 13.06 -22.22 -3.31
N PHE A 425 13.23 -20.97 -2.85
CA PHE A 425 12.92 -20.63 -1.47
C PHE A 425 11.46 -20.22 -1.30
N CYS A 426 10.76 -20.87 -0.37
CA CYS A 426 9.38 -20.55 -0.01
C CYS A 426 9.28 -20.10 1.46
N VAL A 427 8.26 -19.31 1.77
CA VAL A 427 7.92 -18.90 3.14
C VAL A 427 6.42 -19.00 3.37
N ARG A 428 6.02 -19.43 4.57
CA ARG A 428 4.64 -19.40 5.06
C ARG A 428 4.60 -18.97 6.52
N CYS A 429 3.47 -18.39 6.93
CA CYS A 429 3.29 -17.82 8.26
C CYS A 429 1.92 -18.20 8.82
N TRP A 430 1.84 -18.33 10.15
CA TRP A 430 0.62 -18.41 10.91
C TRP A 430 0.51 -17.26 11.90
N ASP A 431 -0.68 -16.71 12.05
CA ASP A 431 -0.99 -15.77 13.13
C ASP A 431 -1.46 -16.49 14.41
N ASP A 432 -1.74 -15.71 15.45
CA ASP A 432 -2.17 -16.18 16.77
C ASP A 432 -3.53 -16.91 16.75
N ALA A 433 -4.35 -16.65 15.75
CA ALA A 433 -5.62 -17.34 15.51
C ALA A 433 -5.46 -18.57 14.60
N LEU A 434 -4.21 -18.94 14.26
CA LEU A 434 -3.86 -20.02 13.33
C LEU A 434 -4.39 -19.82 11.90
N ASN A 435 -4.71 -18.57 11.51
CA ASN A 435 -4.83 -18.26 10.10
C ASN A 435 -3.46 -18.49 9.47
N ALA A 436 -3.44 -19.15 8.31
CA ALA A 436 -2.22 -19.58 7.65
C ALA A 436 -2.16 -19.01 6.24
N LEU A 437 -0.96 -18.68 5.76
CA LEU A 437 -0.78 -18.49 4.32
C LEU A 437 -1.13 -19.79 3.59
N THR A 438 -1.95 -19.68 2.54
CA THR A 438 -2.30 -20.85 1.73
C THR A 438 -1.07 -21.47 1.04
N SER A 439 -0.98 -22.80 1.05
CA SER A 439 0.22 -23.55 0.65
C SER A 439 0.46 -23.66 -0.85
N PHE A 440 -0.57 -23.43 -1.67
CA PHE A 440 -0.50 -23.45 -3.13
C PHE A 440 -1.50 -22.47 -3.72
N PRO A 441 -1.17 -21.82 -4.84
CA PRO A 441 -2.18 -21.15 -5.64
C PRO A 441 -3.11 -22.22 -6.22
N GLN A 442 -4.42 -22.09 -6.01
CA GLN A 442 -5.40 -22.97 -6.66
C GLN A 442 -5.35 -22.72 -8.17
N THR A 443 -4.71 -23.63 -8.90
CA THR A 443 -4.74 -23.66 -10.37
C THR A 443 -6.09 -24.17 -10.86
N LEU A 444 -6.76 -23.42 -11.75
CA LEU A 444 -7.96 -23.86 -12.47
C LEU A 444 -8.01 -23.26 -13.90
N PRO A 445 -8.75 -23.89 -14.84
CA PRO A 445 -8.34 -24.03 -16.23
C PRO A 445 -8.59 -22.79 -17.09
N VAL A 446 -7.78 -22.72 -18.14
CA VAL A 446 -7.79 -21.74 -19.23
C VAL A 446 -9.21 -21.52 -19.76
N SER A 447 -9.70 -20.30 -19.62
CA SER A 447 -10.76 -19.73 -20.44
C SER A 447 -10.34 -18.31 -20.80
N SER A 448 -10.37 -18.02 -22.10
CA SER A 448 -9.93 -16.77 -22.72
C SER A 448 -10.72 -15.56 -22.22
N SER A 449 -10.30 -14.94 -21.12
CA SER A 449 -10.97 -13.73 -20.64
C SER A 449 -10.08 -12.87 -19.75
N ARG A 450 -9.25 -12.07 -20.43
CA ARG A 450 -8.89 -10.65 -20.26
C ARG A 450 -8.88 -9.93 -18.90
N TYR A 451 -8.93 -10.59 -17.73
CA TYR A 451 -8.79 -9.97 -16.41
C TYR A 451 -8.43 -10.94 -15.29
N PRO A 452 -7.50 -10.57 -14.43
CA PRO A 452 -7.38 -11.13 -13.12
C PRO A 452 -8.02 -10.19 -12.08
N PRO A 453 -8.79 -10.73 -11.15
CA PRO A 453 -9.04 -10.11 -9.86
C PRO A 453 -7.74 -10.03 -9.05
N ILE A 454 -7.76 -9.36 -7.89
CA ILE A 454 -6.65 -9.46 -6.91
C ILE A 454 -6.70 -10.88 -6.36
N ILE A 455 -6.01 -11.80 -7.06
CA ILE A 455 -5.96 -13.23 -6.78
C ILE A 455 -4.59 -13.59 -6.19
N PRO A 456 -4.53 -14.50 -5.22
CA PRO A 456 -3.28 -15.05 -4.74
C PRO A 456 -2.85 -16.20 -5.65
N THR A 457 -1.91 -15.97 -6.56
CA THR A 457 -1.48 -17.00 -7.53
C THR A 457 -0.01 -16.86 -7.94
N THR A 458 0.78 -17.94 -7.80
CA THR A 458 2.16 -18.12 -8.32
C THR A 458 2.24 -19.13 -9.49
N SER A 459 3.27 -18.91 -10.33
CA SER A 459 3.71 -19.65 -11.51
C SER A 459 3.92 -21.16 -11.36
N LEU A 460 3.49 -21.92 -12.37
CA LEU A 460 3.94 -23.28 -12.69
C LEU A 460 4.65 -23.25 -14.05
N THR A 461 5.94 -23.55 -14.09
CA THR A 461 6.61 -23.98 -15.33
C THR A 461 6.76 -25.50 -15.27
N GLN A 462 5.77 -26.25 -15.76
CA GLN A 462 5.98 -27.65 -16.10
C GLN A 462 6.85 -27.70 -17.36
N TYR A 463 8.00 -28.38 -17.32
CA TYR A 463 8.62 -28.87 -18.54
C TYR A 463 8.98 -30.35 -18.41
N ASN A 464 8.54 -31.09 -19.43
CA ASN A 464 8.75 -32.51 -19.67
C ASN A 464 10.24 -32.85 -19.68
N ARG A 465 10.61 -33.92 -18.98
CA ARG A 465 11.94 -34.53 -19.02
C ARG A 465 12.26 -35.06 -20.43
N PRO A 466 13.45 -34.80 -20.97
CA PRO A 466 14.16 -35.77 -21.80
C PRO A 466 15.07 -36.63 -20.92
N ASN A 467 15.16 -37.93 -21.21
CA ASN A 467 16.07 -38.87 -20.54
C ASN A 467 17.54 -38.40 -20.63
N PRO A 468 18.38 -38.66 -19.61
CA PRO A 468 19.80 -38.29 -19.65
C PRO A 468 20.60 -39.28 -20.49
N PRO A 469 21.65 -38.85 -21.21
CA PRO A 469 22.74 -39.74 -21.57
C PRO A 469 23.75 -39.85 -20.41
N SER A 470 24.34 -41.03 -20.32
CA SER A 470 25.35 -41.49 -19.37
C SER A 470 26.71 -40.81 -19.50
N SER A 471 27.44 -40.77 -18.37
CA SER A 471 28.87 -41.11 -18.17
C SER A 471 29.84 -40.03 -17.65
N VAL A 472 30.31 -40.26 -16.40
CA VAL A 472 31.69 -40.31 -15.85
C VAL A 472 32.65 -39.10 -15.98
N ALA A 473 33.14 -38.57 -14.84
CA ALA A 473 34.55 -38.69 -14.37
C ALA A 473 34.87 -37.83 -13.12
N HIS A 474 35.69 -38.39 -12.21
CA HIS A 474 36.24 -37.75 -11.00
C HIS A 474 37.32 -36.69 -11.30
N GLY A 475 37.41 -35.67 -10.42
CA GLY A 475 38.56 -34.75 -10.34
C GLY A 475 38.55 -33.96 -9.03
N THR A 476 39.70 -33.93 -8.35
CA THR A 476 39.96 -33.43 -7.00
C THR A 476 40.14 -31.91 -6.89
N GLY A 477 39.53 -31.32 -5.86
CA GLY A 477 40.07 -30.26 -5.00
C GLY A 477 40.60 -28.95 -5.61
N THR A 478 39.77 -27.91 -5.59
CA THR A 478 40.18 -26.51 -5.40
C THR A 478 39.04 -25.73 -4.76
N SER A 479 39.35 -24.99 -3.69
CA SER A 479 38.50 -23.95 -3.09
C SER A 479 37.98 -23.03 -4.19
N THR A 480 36.70 -23.15 -4.52
CA THR A 480 36.02 -22.29 -5.49
C THR A 480 35.01 -21.45 -4.72
N SER A 481 35.18 -20.13 -4.75
CA SER A 481 34.10 -19.20 -4.47
C SER A 481 33.09 -19.31 -5.63
N LEU A 482 31.86 -19.75 -5.33
CA LEU A 482 30.84 -20.20 -6.29
C LEU A 482 29.70 -19.19 -6.50
N HIS A 483 29.65 -18.55 -7.67
CA HIS A 483 28.62 -17.57 -8.01
C HIS A 483 27.40 -18.25 -8.69
N LEU A 484 26.20 -18.39 -8.09
CA LEU A 484 24.99 -18.87 -8.82
C LEU A 484 23.59 -18.35 -8.42
N ALA A 485 22.73 -18.05 -9.41
CA ALA A 485 21.42 -17.37 -9.33
C ALA A 485 20.30 -18.17 -8.61
N THR A 486 19.58 -17.55 -7.67
CA THR A 486 18.46 -18.11 -6.89
C THR A 486 17.12 -17.91 -7.58
N ARG A 487 16.07 -18.63 -7.18
CA ARG A 487 14.69 -18.21 -7.46
C ARG A 487 13.94 -18.19 -6.14
N THR A 488 13.33 -17.06 -5.80
CA THR A 488 12.46 -17.01 -4.61
C THR A 488 11.03 -17.20 -5.06
N THR A 489 10.52 -18.43 -5.05
CA THR A 489 9.10 -18.67 -5.36
C THR A 489 8.27 -18.62 -4.08
N ARG A 490 7.28 -17.76 -4.10
CA ARG A 490 6.61 -17.27 -2.90
C ARG A 490 5.18 -17.82 -2.84
N CYS A 491 4.78 -18.37 -1.69
CA CYS A 491 3.41 -18.85 -1.48
C CYS A 491 2.45 -17.66 -1.30
N PHE A 492 1.20 -17.85 -1.72
CA PHE A 492 0.16 -16.82 -1.84
C PHE A 492 -1.04 -17.12 -0.93
N ASP A 493 -1.97 -16.17 -0.75
CA ASP A 493 -3.01 -16.23 0.28
C ASP A 493 -4.44 -15.89 -0.20
N ALA A 494 -5.36 -16.86 -0.20
CA ALA A 494 -6.80 -16.63 -0.42
C ALA A 494 -7.49 -16.31 0.91
N ALA A 495 -8.22 -15.19 0.97
CA ALA A 495 -8.97 -14.78 2.16
C ALA A 495 -9.92 -15.90 2.63
N ALA A 496 -9.75 -16.31 3.89
CA ALA A 496 -10.76 -17.11 4.59
C ALA A 496 -12.05 -16.27 4.72
N ASP A 497 -13.16 -16.93 4.44
CA ASP A 497 -14.53 -16.41 4.53
C ASP A 497 -14.83 -15.85 5.94
N PRO A 498 -15.18 -14.57 6.10
CA PRO A 498 -15.63 -14.04 7.38
C PRO A 498 -17.10 -14.41 7.63
N ALA A 499 -17.42 -15.71 7.60
CA ALA A 499 -18.76 -16.21 7.92
C ALA A 499 -18.93 -16.62 9.40
N PHE A 500 -17.86 -16.58 10.22
CA PHE A 500 -17.95 -16.97 11.64
C PHE A 500 -17.22 -15.98 12.56
N ALA A 501 -17.90 -14.86 12.85
CA ALA A 501 -17.72 -14.12 14.09
C ALA A 501 -19.02 -13.35 14.37
N VAL A 502 -19.95 -13.99 15.08
CA VAL A 502 -21.12 -13.36 15.72
C VAL A 502 -20.66 -12.68 17.00
#